data_AF-A0A2V9YC24-F1
#
_entry.id   AF-A0A2V9YC24-F1
#
_cell.length_a   1.000
_cell.length_b   1.000
_cell.length_c   1.000
_cell.angle_alpha   90.00
_cell.angle_beta   90.00
_cell.angle_gamma   90.00
#
_symmetry.space_group_name_H-M   'P 1'
#
loop_
_entity.id
_entity.type
_entity.pdbx_description
1 polymer ?
#
loop_
_entity_poly.entity_id
_entity_poly.type
_entity_poly.pdbx_seq_one_letter_code
_entity_poly.pdbx_strand_id
1 'polypeptide(L)'
;MLFATAALAQSGSSFHQQALSCDDPTGIFCTEVYQSIGYNGAYTGHDEPSVLFYSGVSGSGNTMVYLMQLPKDPPKLPKQDGTGGTFNFQLHPAFWVSMAMCDDQSAPNPGGSSVGPNILCTPDSDLNIFDGTDSTAADYIGKHPGTGFMEMQFYPPGWFVSCDTTDRWCSALNIDSLSENQNTGKGNNSACGGAIEYVNFAFITKSGVPTGPPGPLFQNNKTFTPNKDTLFYNPGDVLRIVLRDTAHGLKITITDLTTGESGSMTASAANGFAEILYDPQGTNCNRATHNVPYDFHPMYATSSEHTRVPWAAHSYNIAFSDEIGHFEYCNAVRRQGGRCTQDGVHDLDNGLPAGAEDDFGCFDAAFASVFGLVPIGGCLSTDFDFDGVPYQLVWPGTLVDTTTDQQFHPSPVLFTTPLFTNSNTGGQQNYDRVAFEADLPRIEGNTNPVCQRHILNPADPSPGSGCVNPPAGANFYPFYTTKGGENECTWQLGGANIPGTDNTFGGSSTAEFGSLLELAYPASTPPGSVSTRYNNFRQVLSGNPCPSSGTIAAE
;
A
#
# COMPACT_ATOMS: atom_id res chain seq x y z
N MET A 1 6.50 -24.96 -28.17
CA MET A 1 7.09 -24.09 -27.13
C MET A 1 6.55 -22.65 -27.13
N LEU A 2 5.95 -22.10 -28.21
CA LEU A 2 5.32 -20.77 -28.19
C LEU A 2 3.93 -20.69 -27.50
N PHE A 3 3.21 -21.81 -27.38
CA PHE A 3 1.86 -21.83 -26.77
C PHE A 3 1.87 -21.79 -25.24
N ALA A 4 2.95 -22.25 -24.60
CA ALA A 4 3.08 -22.21 -23.14
C ALA A 4 3.36 -20.78 -22.66
N THR A 5 4.35 -20.09 -23.22
CA THR A 5 4.71 -18.71 -22.83
C THR A 5 3.60 -17.69 -22.98
N ALA A 6 2.71 -17.85 -23.98
CA ALA A 6 1.56 -16.95 -24.17
C ALA A 6 0.44 -17.19 -23.15
N ALA A 7 0.20 -18.43 -22.72
CA ALA A 7 -0.78 -18.75 -21.69
C ALA A 7 -0.28 -18.33 -20.28
N LEU A 8 1.03 -18.44 -20.04
CA LEU A 8 1.72 -18.02 -18.82
C LEU A 8 1.61 -16.51 -18.57
N ALA A 9 1.88 -15.70 -19.60
CA ALA A 9 1.77 -14.25 -19.51
C ALA A 9 0.31 -13.79 -19.36
N GLN A 10 -0.66 -14.52 -19.93
CA GLN A 10 -2.08 -14.16 -19.86
C GLN A 10 -2.70 -14.37 -18.48
N SER A 11 -2.42 -15.48 -17.79
CA SER A 11 -2.99 -15.75 -16.45
C SER A 11 -2.37 -14.89 -15.36
N GLY A 12 -1.05 -14.66 -15.40
CA GLY A 12 -0.38 -13.71 -14.51
C GLY A 12 -0.88 -12.27 -14.73
N SER A 13 -1.04 -11.86 -16.00
CA SER A 13 -1.60 -10.53 -16.33
C SER A 13 -3.05 -10.36 -15.91
N SER A 14 -3.87 -11.41 -15.99
CA SER A 14 -5.28 -11.33 -15.58
C SER A 14 -5.41 -11.28 -14.07
N PHE A 15 -4.59 -12.03 -13.32
CA PHE A 15 -4.62 -11.97 -11.87
C PHE A 15 -4.06 -10.63 -11.36
N HIS A 16 -2.91 -10.19 -11.86
CA HIS A 16 -2.34 -8.89 -11.48
C HIS A 16 -3.29 -7.72 -11.83
N GLN A 17 -4.04 -7.83 -12.93
CA GLN A 17 -5.12 -6.89 -13.24
C GLN A 17 -6.25 -6.91 -12.19
N GLN A 18 -6.66 -8.10 -11.74
CA GLN A 18 -7.69 -8.23 -10.70
C GLN A 18 -7.18 -7.74 -9.34
N ALA A 19 -5.91 -7.98 -9.03
CA ALA A 19 -5.23 -7.49 -7.83
C ALA A 19 -5.20 -5.97 -7.70
N LEU A 20 -5.30 -5.26 -8.83
CA LEU A 20 -5.39 -3.81 -8.90
C LEU A 20 -6.83 -3.30 -9.13
N SER A 21 -7.82 -4.18 -9.15
CA SER A 21 -9.22 -3.84 -9.38
C SER A 21 -9.93 -3.72 -8.05
N CYS A 22 -10.13 -2.50 -7.56
CA CYS A 22 -10.72 -2.25 -6.24
C CYS A 22 -12.21 -2.63 -6.12
N ASP A 23 -12.83 -3.07 -7.23
CA ASP A 23 -14.17 -3.66 -7.28
C ASP A 23 -14.15 -5.20 -7.38
N ASP A 24 -12.97 -5.84 -7.35
CA ASP A 24 -12.82 -7.30 -7.36
C ASP A 24 -12.46 -7.79 -5.94
N PRO A 25 -13.02 -8.93 -5.47
CA PRO A 25 -12.64 -9.53 -4.19
C PRO A 25 -11.15 -9.86 -4.03
N THR A 26 -10.38 -9.87 -5.11
CA THR A 26 -8.94 -10.12 -5.10
C THR A 26 -8.10 -8.85 -5.28
N GLY A 27 -8.71 -7.66 -5.20
CA GLY A 27 -8.13 -6.34 -5.45
C GLY A 27 -7.11 -5.81 -4.43
N ILE A 28 -6.21 -6.65 -3.92
CA ILE A 28 -5.29 -6.44 -2.79
C ILE A 28 -4.20 -5.36 -2.95
N PHE A 29 -4.25 -4.52 -3.97
CA PHE A 29 -3.27 -3.45 -4.21
C PHE A 29 -3.93 -2.08 -4.33
N CYS A 30 -5.12 -1.94 -3.78
CA CYS A 30 -5.79 -0.65 -3.67
C CYS A 30 -5.31 0.06 -2.41
N THR A 31 -5.53 1.35 -2.29
CA THR A 31 -5.33 2.08 -1.05
C THR A 31 -6.52 1.86 -0.13
N GLU A 32 -6.28 1.66 1.17
CA GLU A 32 -7.38 1.39 2.08
C GLU A 32 -8.31 2.61 2.27
N VAL A 33 -9.51 2.63 1.65
CA VAL A 33 -10.47 3.75 1.73
C VAL A 33 -11.23 3.75 3.04
N TYR A 34 -11.25 4.84 3.83
CA TYR A 34 -11.79 4.86 5.21
C TYR A 34 -13.18 4.23 5.41
N GLN A 35 -14.00 4.27 4.35
CA GLN A 35 -15.28 3.60 4.21
C GLN A 35 -15.17 2.68 2.99
N SER A 36 -15.30 1.36 3.20
CA SER A 36 -15.24 0.40 2.10
C SER A 36 -16.28 0.70 1.00
N ILE A 37 -15.82 0.64 -0.24
CA ILE A 37 -16.55 0.95 -1.47
C ILE A 37 -16.18 -0.07 -2.59
N GLY A 38 -16.52 -1.35 -2.40
CA GLY A 38 -16.26 -2.43 -3.37
C GLY A 38 -17.52 -3.14 -3.89
N TYR A 39 -17.36 -4.21 -4.70
CA TYR A 39 -18.47 -5.02 -5.24
C TYR A 39 -19.42 -5.50 -4.15
N ASN A 40 -20.71 -5.13 -4.26
CA ASN A 40 -21.75 -5.36 -3.23
C ASN A 40 -21.44 -4.77 -1.83
N GLY A 41 -20.53 -3.79 -1.73
CA GLY A 41 -20.04 -3.29 -0.44
C GLY A 41 -19.08 -4.27 0.25
N ALA A 42 -18.55 -5.25 -0.47
CA ALA A 42 -17.50 -6.14 0.02
C ALA A 42 -16.19 -5.37 0.13
N TYR A 43 -15.46 -5.74 1.17
CA TYR A 43 -14.22 -5.14 1.62
C TYR A 43 -13.04 -5.74 0.87
N THR A 44 -12.14 -4.86 0.44
CA THR A 44 -10.78 -5.19 0.04
C THR A 44 -9.94 -4.69 1.21
N GLY A 45 -9.43 -5.62 2.01
CA GLY A 45 -8.65 -5.26 3.18
C GLY A 45 -7.20 -5.22 2.91
N HIS A 46 -6.61 -4.10 3.29
CA HIS A 46 -5.18 -3.86 3.25
C HIS A 46 -4.75 -3.68 4.70
N ASP A 47 -3.72 -4.40 5.11
CA ASP A 47 -3.13 -4.32 6.43
C ASP A 47 -1.73 -3.76 6.27
N GLU A 48 -1.56 -2.51 6.69
CA GLU A 48 -0.46 -1.68 6.22
C GLU A 48 0.35 -1.12 7.41
N PRO A 49 1.23 -1.92 8.06
CA PRO A 49 2.18 -1.38 9.02
C PRO A 49 3.12 -0.38 8.33
N SER A 50 3.23 0.84 8.87
CA SER A 50 3.95 1.93 8.20
C SER A 50 4.87 2.76 9.10
N VAL A 51 5.91 3.35 8.48
CA VAL A 51 6.79 4.38 9.05
C VAL A 51 6.64 5.68 8.28
N LEU A 52 6.28 6.74 8.97
CA LEU A 52 5.96 8.06 8.44
C LEU A 52 7.09 9.04 8.72
N PHE A 53 7.36 9.95 7.80
CA PHE A 53 8.48 10.90 7.91
C PHE A 53 7.99 12.35 7.94
N TYR A 54 8.35 13.11 8.97
CA TYR A 54 7.87 14.49 9.19
C TYR A 54 8.98 15.53 9.26
N SER A 55 8.78 16.65 8.54
CA SER A 55 9.56 17.87 8.65
C SER A 55 8.74 19.05 8.15
N GLY A 56 8.74 20.16 8.89
CA GLY A 56 8.08 21.41 8.49
C GLY A 56 8.87 22.25 7.49
N VAL A 57 9.92 21.70 6.89
CA VAL A 57 10.76 22.38 5.91
C VAL A 57 10.27 22.08 4.51
N SER A 58 9.92 23.12 3.74
CA SER A 58 9.50 22.95 2.35
C SER A 58 10.51 22.14 1.54
N GLY A 59 10.01 21.16 0.79
CA GLY A 59 10.80 20.13 0.12
C GLY A 59 10.56 18.73 0.69
N SER A 60 10.13 18.64 1.96
CA SER A 60 9.87 17.38 2.67
C SER A 60 8.54 16.73 2.28
N GLY A 61 7.67 17.41 1.52
CA GLY A 61 6.42 16.84 1.03
C GLY A 61 6.47 16.33 -0.41
N ASN A 62 7.59 16.55 -1.13
CA ASN A 62 7.62 16.44 -2.60
C ASN A 62 8.94 15.96 -3.22
N THR A 63 10.00 15.77 -2.42
CA THR A 63 11.27 15.19 -2.90
C THR A 63 11.81 14.19 -1.91
N MET A 64 12.21 13.01 -2.39
CA MET A 64 12.78 11.98 -1.54
C MET A 64 13.89 11.21 -2.25
N VAL A 65 14.88 10.82 -1.47
CA VAL A 65 15.91 9.86 -1.86
C VAL A 65 15.99 8.80 -0.78
N TYR A 66 15.59 7.58 -1.13
CA TYR A 66 15.74 6.40 -0.29
C TYR A 66 16.91 5.54 -0.79
N LEU A 67 17.58 4.87 0.13
CA LEU A 67 18.27 3.62 -0.16
C LEU A 67 17.45 2.47 0.40
N MET A 68 17.37 1.36 -0.34
CA MET A 68 16.63 0.17 0.05
C MET A 68 17.40 -1.08 -0.35
N GLN A 69 17.55 -2.07 0.53
CA GLN A 69 17.99 -3.41 0.16
C GLN A 69 16.77 -4.33 0.07
N LEU A 70 16.58 -4.95 -1.09
CA LEU A 70 15.50 -5.88 -1.31
C LEU A 70 15.71 -7.18 -0.51
N PRO A 71 14.66 -7.76 0.07
CA PRO A 71 14.79 -8.98 0.84
C PRO A 71 15.09 -10.20 -0.04
N LYS A 72 15.65 -11.23 0.59
CA LYS A 72 15.95 -12.55 0.02
C LYS A 72 15.01 -13.58 0.63
N ASP A 73 14.62 -14.55 -0.16
CA ASP A 73 13.97 -15.76 0.36
C ASP A 73 14.98 -16.63 1.13
N PRO A 74 14.53 -17.38 2.15
CA PRO A 74 15.37 -18.31 2.88
C PRO A 74 15.83 -19.49 2.01
N PRO A 75 16.90 -20.21 2.41
CA PRO A 75 17.37 -21.37 1.67
C PRO A 75 16.43 -22.58 1.73
N LYS A 76 15.52 -22.65 2.71
CA LYS A 76 14.51 -23.72 2.79
C LYS A 76 13.26 -23.33 2.02
N LEU A 77 12.88 -24.18 1.08
CA LEU A 77 11.66 -24.02 0.31
C LEU A 77 10.40 -24.11 1.19
N PRO A 78 9.32 -23.41 0.80
CA PRO A 78 8.02 -23.58 1.41
C PRO A 78 7.48 -25.00 1.25
N LYS A 79 6.58 -25.37 2.17
CA LYS A 79 5.86 -26.64 2.14
C LYS A 79 4.42 -26.41 2.51
N GLN A 80 3.53 -27.17 1.86
CA GLN A 80 2.09 -27.11 2.09
C GLN A 80 1.67 -27.38 3.53
N ASP A 81 2.48 -28.11 4.30
CA ASP A 81 2.22 -28.42 5.72
C ASP A 81 2.75 -27.36 6.69
N GLY A 82 3.28 -26.23 6.19
CA GLY A 82 3.81 -25.13 7.01
C GLY A 82 5.15 -25.43 7.67
N THR A 83 5.75 -26.60 7.43
CA THR A 83 7.05 -26.98 8.04
C THR A 83 8.27 -26.56 7.20
N GLY A 84 8.02 -25.88 6.08
CA GLY A 84 9.02 -25.34 5.16
C GLY A 84 9.56 -23.99 5.62
N GLY A 85 10.36 -23.35 4.77
CA GLY A 85 10.65 -21.92 4.94
C GLY A 85 9.50 -21.05 4.42
N THR A 86 9.48 -19.79 4.82
CA THR A 86 8.50 -18.79 4.40
C THR A 86 9.17 -17.87 3.38
N PHE A 87 8.57 -17.74 2.20
CA PHE A 87 9.09 -16.86 1.15
C PHE A 87 8.42 -15.49 1.21
N ASN A 88 9.03 -14.47 0.62
CA ASN A 88 8.59 -13.08 0.69
C ASN A 88 7.14 -12.88 0.25
N PHE A 89 6.73 -13.53 -0.85
CA PHE A 89 5.34 -13.45 -1.34
C PHE A 89 4.30 -13.99 -0.34
N GLN A 90 4.72 -14.77 0.67
CA GLN A 90 3.83 -15.28 1.73
C GLN A 90 3.68 -14.30 2.90
N LEU A 91 4.51 -13.25 2.94
CA LEU A 91 4.45 -12.21 3.97
C LEU A 91 3.76 -10.97 3.43
N HIS A 92 4.09 -10.59 2.20
CA HIS A 92 3.59 -9.37 1.56
C HIS A 92 3.37 -9.58 0.06
N PRO A 93 2.25 -9.10 -0.51
CA PRO A 93 2.11 -9.01 -1.94
C PRO A 93 2.90 -7.82 -2.52
N ALA A 94 3.12 -6.74 -1.74
CA ALA A 94 4.01 -5.63 -2.08
C ALA A 94 4.37 -4.76 -0.85
N PHE A 95 5.51 -4.08 -0.91
CA PHE A 95 5.82 -2.92 -0.06
C PHE A 95 6.14 -1.69 -0.92
N TRP A 96 6.06 -0.49 -0.35
CA TRP A 96 6.25 0.76 -1.11
C TRP A 96 6.81 1.92 -0.29
N VAL A 97 7.24 2.94 -1.04
CA VAL A 97 7.35 4.32 -0.53
C VAL A 97 6.21 5.15 -1.13
N SER A 98 5.63 6.04 -0.34
CA SER A 98 4.39 6.75 -0.70
C SER A 98 4.46 8.27 -0.69
N MET A 99 3.44 8.89 -1.29
CA MET A 99 3.21 10.34 -1.34
C MET A 99 1.75 10.67 -1.66
N ALA A 100 1.20 11.71 -1.04
CA ALA A 100 -0.07 12.30 -1.44
C ALA A 100 0.09 13.17 -2.70
N MET A 101 -0.79 12.95 -3.69
CA MET A 101 -0.74 13.57 -5.01
C MET A 101 -1.97 14.47 -5.24
N CYS A 102 -1.82 15.50 -6.07
CA CYS A 102 -2.97 16.21 -6.60
C CYS A 102 -3.77 15.30 -7.56
N ASP A 103 -5.09 15.20 -7.38
CA ASP A 103 -6.04 14.68 -8.38
C ASP A 103 -7.37 15.43 -8.24
N ASP A 104 -7.67 16.35 -9.16
CA ASP A 104 -8.82 17.26 -9.02
C ASP A 104 -10.18 16.57 -9.27
N GLN A 105 -10.18 15.32 -9.74
CA GLN A 105 -11.37 14.49 -9.94
C GLN A 105 -11.59 13.48 -8.81
N SER A 106 -10.63 13.35 -7.90
CA SER A 106 -10.71 12.47 -6.75
C SER A 106 -11.41 13.14 -5.55
N ALA A 107 -11.81 12.31 -4.60
CA ALA A 107 -12.30 12.69 -3.29
C ALA A 107 -11.37 13.70 -2.58
N PRO A 108 -11.93 14.58 -1.72
CA PRO A 108 -13.26 14.46 -1.13
C PRO A 108 -14.37 15.30 -1.77
N ASN A 109 -14.04 16.28 -2.62
CA ASN A 109 -15.04 17.22 -3.15
C ASN A 109 -15.01 17.43 -4.68
N PRO A 110 -14.81 16.37 -5.50
CA PRO A 110 -14.82 16.53 -6.95
C PRO A 110 -16.19 17.04 -7.41
N GLY A 111 -16.17 17.95 -8.39
CA GLY A 111 -17.38 18.62 -8.88
C GLY A 111 -18.03 19.63 -7.90
N GLY A 112 -17.52 19.77 -6.68
CA GLY A 112 -18.05 20.67 -5.65
C GLY A 112 -19.34 20.19 -4.99
N SER A 113 -19.77 20.91 -3.96
CA SER A 113 -20.92 20.57 -3.13
C SER A 113 -21.52 21.79 -2.44
N SER A 114 -22.48 21.59 -1.54
CA SER A 114 -23.07 22.68 -0.74
C SER A 114 -22.09 23.33 0.23
N VAL A 115 -20.95 22.69 0.53
CA VAL A 115 -19.93 23.26 1.42
C VAL A 115 -18.90 24.13 0.68
N GLY A 116 -18.83 24.03 -0.65
CA GLY A 116 -17.91 24.81 -1.47
C GLY A 116 -17.72 24.23 -2.88
N PRO A 117 -17.12 25.02 -3.80
CA PRO A 117 -16.77 24.54 -5.14
C PRO A 117 -15.67 23.47 -5.07
N ASN A 118 -15.43 22.78 -6.19
CA ASN A 118 -14.18 22.03 -6.36
C ASN A 118 -13.01 23.03 -6.35
N ILE A 119 -12.02 22.80 -5.49
CA ILE A 119 -10.81 23.63 -5.40
C ILE A 119 -9.70 22.86 -6.11
N LEU A 120 -9.08 23.50 -7.10
CA LEU A 120 -7.96 22.89 -7.79
C LEU A 120 -6.76 22.80 -6.85
N CYS A 121 -6.12 21.63 -6.84
CA CYS A 121 -4.90 21.41 -6.08
C CYS A 121 -3.81 22.36 -6.57
N THR A 122 -3.09 22.99 -5.64
CA THR A 122 -1.89 23.76 -5.97
C THR A 122 -0.67 22.86 -5.70
N PRO A 123 0.03 22.34 -6.72
CA PRO A 123 1.18 21.45 -6.51
C PRO A 123 2.19 22.00 -5.50
N ASP A 124 2.83 21.09 -4.76
CA ASP A 124 3.91 21.40 -3.81
C ASP A 124 3.52 22.47 -2.78
N SER A 125 2.27 22.45 -2.28
CA SER A 125 1.74 23.54 -1.46
C SER A 125 0.95 23.10 -0.23
N ASP A 126 1.33 23.63 0.92
CA ASP A 126 0.57 23.48 2.16
C ASP A 126 -0.72 24.33 2.18
N LEU A 127 -0.97 25.14 1.13
CA LEU A 127 -2.29 25.74 0.91
C LEU A 127 -3.38 24.69 0.66
N ASN A 128 -2.98 23.45 0.36
CA ASN A 128 -3.89 22.32 0.21
C ASN A 128 -4.26 21.66 1.54
N ILE A 129 -3.79 22.15 2.69
CA ILE A 129 -4.13 21.56 4.00
C ILE A 129 -5.52 22.05 4.44
N PHE A 130 -6.48 21.12 4.49
CA PHE A 130 -7.82 21.31 5.02
C PHE A 130 -8.16 20.12 5.93
N ASP A 131 -7.97 20.26 7.23
CA ASP A 131 -8.19 19.20 8.22
C ASP A 131 -9.13 19.65 9.36
N GLY A 132 -9.71 20.85 9.24
CA GLY A 132 -10.68 21.41 10.18
C GLY A 132 -12.05 20.74 10.11
N THR A 133 -12.77 20.72 11.22
CA THR A 133 -14.09 20.06 11.33
C THR A 133 -15.29 21.02 11.27
N ASP A 134 -15.05 22.35 11.31
CA ASP A 134 -16.08 23.38 11.19
C ASP A 134 -16.34 23.72 9.71
N SER A 135 -17.50 23.36 9.18
CA SER A 135 -17.86 23.60 7.77
C SER A 135 -17.91 25.07 7.35
N THR A 136 -17.99 26.00 8.30
CA THR A 136 -17.95 27.43 8.03
C THR A 136 -16.52 27.97 7.91
N ALA A 137 -15.53 27.27 8.45
CA ALA A 137 -14.12 27.65 8.42
C ALA A 137 -13.50 27.42 7.04
N ALA A 138 -12.42 28.15 6.73
CA ALA A 138 -11.76 28.08 5.43
C ALA A 138 -11.08 26.72 5.20
N ASP A 139 -10.55 26.14 6.26
CA ASP A 139 -9.77 24.90 6.36
C ASP A 139 -10.64 23.64 6.61
N TYR A 140 -11.96 23.74 6.45
CA TYR A 140 -12.85 22.59 6.59
C TYR A 140 -12.44 21.43 5.68
N ILE A 141 -12.30 20.22 6.21
CA ILE A 141 -11.86 19.02 5.47
C ILE A 141 -12.75 18.69 4.27
N GLY A 142 -14.04 19.00 4.31
CA GLY A 142 -14.92 18.82 3.14
C GLY A 142 -14.61 19.77 1.98
N LYS A 143 -13.77 20.80 2.16
CA LYS A 143 -13.30 21.69 1.09
C LYS A 143 -11.93 21.31 0.55
N HIS A 144 -11.29 20.27 1.09
CA HIS A 144 -9.97 19.83 0.65
C HIS A 144 -9.97 19.58 -0.88
N PRO A 145 -8.92 20.03 -1.60
CA PRO A 145 -8.73 19.67 -3.00
C PRO A 145 -8.72 18.16 -3.19
N GLY A 146 -9.07 17.69 -4.39
CA GLY A 146 -9.03 16.26 -4.66
C GLY A 146 -7.61 15.69 -4.53
N THR A 147 -7.52 14.46 -4.02
CA THR A 147 -6.24 13.83 -3.66
C THR A 147 -6.13 12.46 -4.30
N GLY A 148 -4.99 12.16 -4.91
CA GLY A 148 -4.56 10.79 -5.20
C GLY A 148 -3.52 10.33 -4.19
N PHE A 149 -3.26 9.04 -4.11
CA PHE A 149 -2.20 8.45 -3.30
C PHE A 149 -1.24 7.68 -4.20
N MET A 150 0.05 8.02 -4.13
CA MET A 150 1.08 7.35 -4.92
C MET A 150 1.74 6.28 -4.08
N GLU A 151 1.79 5.08 -4.64
CA GLU A 151 2.51 3.94 -4.09
C GLU A 151 3.55 3.48 -5.11
N MET A 152 4.83 3.62 -4.75
CA MET A 152 5.93 3.06 -5.53
C MET A 152 6.20 1.65 -5.04
N GLN A 153 5.39 0.70 -5.52
CA GLN A 153 5.35 -0.69 -5.07
C GLN A 153 6.50 -1.54 -5.62
N PHE A 154 6.93 -2.50 -4.80
CA PHE A 154 7.90 -3.55 -5.12
C PHE A 154 7.27 -4.91 -4.90
N TYR A 155 7.32 -5.77 -5.93
CA TYR A 155 6.64 -7.07 -5.89
C TYR A 155 7.65 -8.22 -5.73
N PRO A 156 7.42 -9.13 -4.76
CA PRO A 156 8.27 -10.30 -4.59
C PRO A 156 8.12 -11.28 -5.76
N PRO A 157 9.17 -12.03 -6.11
CA PRO A 157 9.10 -13.09 -7.11
C PRO A 157 8.39 -14.34 -6.57
N GLY A 158 7.97 -15.23 -7.48
CA GLY A 158 7.68 -16.62 -7.13
C GLY A 158 6.21 -17.04 -7.00
N TRP A 159 5.23 -16.13 -7.03
CA TRP A 159 3.80 -16.49 -7.06
C TRP A 159 2.93 -15.60 -7.99
N PHE A 160 1.60 -15.58 -7.79
CA PHE A 160 0.65 -14.99 -8.73
C PHE A 160 0.64 -13.46 -8.70
N VAL A 161 1.01 -12.85 -7.56
CA VAL A 161 1.23 -11.40 -7.40
C VAL A 161 2.51 -10.92 -8.10
N SER A 162 3.44 -11.84 -8.38
CA SER A 162 4.77 -11.53 -8.88
C SER A 162 4.78 -11.07 -10.34
N CYS A 163 5.68 -10.15 -10.69
CA CYS A 163 5.97 -9.82 -12.08
C CYS A 163 7.10 -10.68 -12.70
N ASP A 164 7.76 -11.53 -11.92
CA ASP A 164 8.66 -12.57 -12.43
C ASP A 164 8.38 -13.90 -11.72
N THR A 165 8.28 -14.98 -12.50
CA THR A 165 8.07 -16.34 -11.99
C THR A 165 9.38 -17.03 -11.62
N THR A 166 10.52 -16.39 -11.89
CA THR A 166 11.85 -16.95 -11.62
C THR A 166 12.32 -16.61 -10.22
N ASP A 167 12.99 -15.48 -10.05
CA ASP A 167 13.64 -15.11 -8.79
C ASP A 167 13.94 -13.61 -8.68
N ARG A 168 13.33 -12.75 -9.52
CA ARG A 168 13.63 -11.32 -9.55
C ARG A 168 12.47 -10.45 -9.12
N TRP A 169 12.81 -9.45 -8.31
CA TRP A 169 11.93 -8.37 -7.96
C TRP A 169 11.68 -7.44 -9.15
N CYS A 170 10.58 -6.73 -9.07
CA CYS A 170 10.12 -5.73 -10.03
C CYS A 170 9.38 -4.64 -9.26
N SER A 171 9.13 -3.51 -9.91
CA SER A 171 8.45 -2.39 -9.26
C SER A 171 7.52 -1.66 -10.23
N ALA A 172 6.47 -1.05 -9.68
CA ALA A 172 5.51 -0.24 -10.44
C ALA A 172 5.13 1.03 -9.69
N LEU A 173 4.84 2.07 -10.47
CA LEU A 173 4.27 3.32 -9.99
C LEU A 173 2.75 3.22 -10.06
N ASN A 174 2.11 3.27 -8.90
CA ASN A 174 0.67 3.31 -8.75
C ASN A 174 0.24 4.69 -8.27
N ILE A 175 -0.88 5.18 -8.79
CA ILE A 175 -1.56 6.37 -8.27
C ILE A 175 -3.04 6.07 -8.17
N ASP A 176 -3.49 5.95 -6.94
CA ASP A 176 -4.82 5.55 -6.52
C ASP A 176 -5.66 6.78 -6.22
N SER A 177 -6.90 6.76 -6.71
CA SER A 177 -7.81 7.89 -6.61
C SER A 177 -9.23 7.39 -6.37
N LEU A 178 -10.01 8.18 -5.65
CA LEU A 178 -11.35 7.81 -5.24
C LEU A 178 -12.40 8.62 -5.99
N SER A 179 -13.21 7.94 -6.81
CA SER A 179 -14.26 8.57 -7.61
C SER A 179 -15.56 8.85 -6.81
N GLU A 180 -15.46 9.59 -5.72
CA GLU A 180 -16.56 9.94 -4.83
C GLU A 180 -16.52 11.40 -4.35
N ASN A 181 -17.68 12.06 -4.30
CA ASN A 181 -17.85 13.28 -3.50
C ASN A 181 -18.41 12.96 -2.11
N GLN A 182 -17.52 12.95 -1.12
CA GLN A 182 -17.79 12.55 0.27
C GLN A 182 -18.72 13.51 1.02
N ASN A 183 -18.78 14.78 0.60
CA ASN A 183 -19.75 15.75 1.13
C ASN A 183 -21.19 15.46 0.68
N THR A 184 -21.36 14.66 -0.37
CA THR A 184 -22.69 14.31 -0.93
C THR A 184 -22.98 12.81 -0.88
N GLY A 185 -21.96 11.97 -0.64
CA GLY A 185 -22.05 10.51 -0.68
C GLY A 185 -22.38 9.98 -2.08
N LYS A 186 -22.07 10.75 -3.13
CA LYS A 186 -22.31 10.38 -4.52
C LYS A 186 -21.01 9.92 -5.15
N GLY A 187 -21.05 8.74 -5.76
CA GLY A 187 -20.04 8.31 -6.71
C GLY A 187 -20.22 8.95 -8.09
N ASN A 188 -19.35 8.57 -9.01
CA ASN A 188 -19.53 8.87 -10.44
C ASN A 188 -20.82 8.24 -10.99
N ASN A 189 -21.09 8.48 -12.27
CA ASN A 189 -22.16 7.74 -12.94
C ASN A 189 -21.82 6.24 -13.04
N SER A 190 -22.85 5.40 -13.06
CA SER A 190 -22.70 3.94 -13.11
C SER A 190 -21.91 3.41 -14.31
N ALA A 191 -21.87 4.12 -15.43
CA ALA A 191 -21.09 3.70 -16.59
C ALA A 191 -19.58 3.89 -16.37
N CYS A 192 -19.18 4.80 -15.46
CA CYS A 192 -17.82 4.98 -14.97
C CYS A 192 -17.54 4.25 -13.65
N GLY A 193 -18.34 3.24 -13.29
CA GLY A 193 -18.10 2.40 -12.10
C GLY A 193 -18.78 2.88 -10.81
N GLY A 194 -19.18 4.15 -10.72
CA GLY A 194 -19.84 4.69 -9.52
C GLY A 194 -18.84 5.25 -8.50
N ALA A 195 -19.07 4.99 -7.21
CA ALA A 195 -18.11 5.29 -6.15
C ALA A 195 -17.12 4.12 -6.10
N ILE A 196 -16.01 4.28 -6.79
CA ILE A 196 -14.98 3.27 -6.90
C ILE A 196 -13.61 3.93 -6.83
N GLU A 197 -12.67 3.23 -6.22
CA GLU A 197 -11.27 3.56 -6.31
C GLU A 197 -10.70 3.07 -7.65
N TYR A 198 -9.90 3.92 -8.30
CA TYR A 198 -9.27 3.60 -9.56
C TYR A 198 -7.77 3.90 -9.50
N VAL A 199 -7.00 3.08 -10.21
CA VAL A 199 -5.53 3.14 -10.18
C VAL A 199 -4.97 3.49 -11.55
N ASN A 200 -4.00 4.41 -11.58
CA ASN A 200 -3.03 4.51 -12.66
C ASN A 200 -1.88 3.55 -12.37
N PHE A 201 -1.48 2.71 -13.32
CA PHE A 201 -0.45 1.68 -13.10
C PHE A 201 0.61 1.71 -14.19
N ALA A 202 1.89 1.73 -13.81
CA ALA A 202 2.99 1.50 -14.75
C ALA A 202 4.24 0.90 -14.11
N PHE A 203 4.73 -0.23 -14.63
CA PHE A 203 6.04 -0.75 -14.25
C PHE A 203 7.16 0.26 -14.49
N ILE A 204 8.18 0.25 -13.63
CA ILE A 204 9.42 0.98 -13.87
C ILE A 204 10.16 0.32 -15.03
N THR A 205 10.46 1.11 -16.06
CA THR A 205 11.16 0.63 -17.25
C THR A 205 12.49 1.34 -17.43
N LYS A 206 13.42 0.68 -18.11
CA LYS A 206 14.74 1.23 -18.42
C LYS A 206 14.65 2.48 -19.28
N SER A 207 13.66 2.56 -20.16
CA SER A 207 13.44 3.71 -21.04
C SER A 207 12.57 4.83 -20.46
N GLY A 208 11.80 4.55 -19.40
CA GLY A 208 10.76 5.46 -18.92
C GLY A 208 9.44 5.41 -19.70
N VAL A 209 9.33 4.52 -20.68
CA VAL A 209 8.10 4.28 -21.45
C VAL A 209 7.28 3.17 -20.79
N PRO A 210 5.98 3.37 -20.52
CA PRO A 210 5.11 2.33 -19.96
C PRO A 210 4.99 1.07 -20.83
N THR A 211 4.80 -0.08 -20.20
CA THR A 211 4.56 -1.37 -20.89
C THR A 211 3.23 -1.41 -21.64
N GLY A 212 2.22 -0.71 -21.10
CA GLY A 212 0.92 -0.42 -21.67
C GLY A 212 0.40 0.93 -21.16
N PRO A 213 -0.77 1.40 -21.61
CA PRO A 213 -1.35 2.68 -21.16
C PRO A 213 -1.60 2.64 -19.63
N PRO A 214 -1.05 3.60 -18.86
CA PRO A 214 -1.24 3.65 -17.41
C PRO A 214 -2.65 4.04 -16.97
N GLY A 215 -3.26 5.00 -17.69
CA GLY A 215 -4.54 5.59 -17.32
C GLY A 215 -5.69 4.57 -17.28
N PRO A 216 -6.53 4.58 -16.23
CA PRO A 216 -7.46 3.51 -15.86
C PRO A 216 -8.43 3.13 -16.99
N LEU A 217 -8.94 4.12 -17.73
CA LEU A 217 -9.89 3.86 -18.82
C LEU A 217 -9.27 3.19 -20.06
N PHE A 218 -7.95 3.17 -20.19
CA PHE A 218 -7.25 2.58 -21.34
C PHE A 218 -6.40 1.35 -21.00
N GLN A 219 -6.28 0.99 -19.72
CA GLN A 219 -5.52 -0.17 -19.27
C GLN A 219 -5.93 -1.44 -20.03
N ASN A 220 -4.97 -2.32 -20.22
CA ASN A 220 -5.14 -3.60 -20.90
C ASN A 220 -4.05 -4.56 -20.43
N ASN A 221 -4.03 -5.79 -20.96
CA ASN A 221 -3.07 -6.81 -20.54
C ASN A 221 -1.61 -6.34 -20.58
N LYS A 222 -1.23 -5.43 -21.51
CA LYS A 222 0.16 -4.94 -21.55
C LYS A 222 0.51 -4.02 -20.38
N THR A 223 -0.47 -3.33 -19.80
CA THR A 223 -0.30 -2.52 -18.59
C THR A 223 0.23 -3.42 -17.47
N PHE A 224 -0.38 -4.59 -17.29
CA PHE A 224 -0.08 -5.55 -16.20
C PHE A 224 0.87 -6.69 -16.61
N THR A 225 1.53 -6.59 -17.76
CA THR A 225 2.52 -7.60 -18.20
C THR A 225 3.89 -6.95 -18.33
N PRO A 226 4.88 -7.36 -17.51
CA PRO A 226 6.27 -6.96 -17.69
C PRO A 226 6.78 -7.32 -19.09
N ASN A 227 7.71 -6.53 -19.60
CA ASN A 227 8.35 -6.80 -20.89
C ASN A 227 9.87 -6.66 -20.79
N LYS A 228 10.57 -6.78 -21.92
CA LYS A 228 12.04 -6.72 -21.95
C LYS A 228 12.65 -5.39 -21.47
N ASP A 229 11.84 -4.34 -21.39
CA ASP A 229 12.23 -3.02 -20.94
C ASP A 229 11.90 -2.77 -19.47
N THR A 230 11.10 -3.64 -18.84
CA THR A 230 10.87 -3.62 -17.39
C THR A 230 12.20 -3.77 -16.64
N LEU A 231 12.40 -2.94 -15.62
CA LEU A 231 13.55 -3.02 -14.74
C LEU A 231 13.29 -4.12 -13.69
N PHE A 232 14.20 -5.09 -13.63
CA PHE A 232 14.16 -6.18 -12.65
C PHE A 232 15.38 -6.10 -11.75
N TYR A 233 15.25 -6.59 -10.53
CA TYR A 233 16.29 -6.57 -9.49
C TYR A 233 16.48 -7.96 -8.92
N ASN A 234 17.71 -8.30 -8.54
CA ASN A 234 17.97 -9.55 -7.83
C ASN A 234 17.63 -9.41 -6.34
N PRO A 235 17.27 -10.50 -5.67
CA PRO A 235 17.10 -10.51 -4.22
C PRO A 235 18.41 -10.07 -3.53
N GLY A 236 18.32 -9.13 -2.59
CA GLY A 236 19.47 -8.55 -1.90
C GLY A 236 20.12 -7.35 -2.59
N ASP A 237 19.65 -6.93 -3.78
CA ASP A 237 20.17 -5.74 -4.44
C ASP A 237 19.86 -4.47 -3.64
N VAL A 238 20.80 -3.51 -3.67
CA VAL A 238 20.64 -2.21 -3.02
C VAL A 238 20.21 -1.19 -4.06
N LEU A 239 19.02 -0.63 -3.88
CA LEU A 239 18.39 0.34 -4.76
C LEU A 239 18.54 1.75 -4.20
N ARG A 240 18.79 2.72 -5.08
CA ARG A 240 18.53 4.14 -4.82
C ARG A 240 17.26 4.55 -5.53
N ILE A 241 16.28 5.00 -4.77
CA ILE A 241 14.95 5.41 -5.25
C ILE A 241 14.87 6.92 -5.09
N VAL A 242 14.69 7.63 -6.21
CA VAL A 242 14.59 9.10 -6.24
C VAL A 242 13.21 9.50 -6.73
N LEU A 243 12.48 10.21 -5.88
CA LEU A 243 11.18 10.81 -6.17
C LEU A 243 11.39 12.31 -6.28
N ARG A 244 11.03 12.87 -7.43
CA ARG A 244 11.24 14.29 -7.70
C ARG A 244 10.16 14.83 -8.62
N ASP A 245 9.55 15.93 -8.21
CA ASP A 245 8.62 16.64 -9.08
C ASP A 245 9.31 17.27 -10.30
N THR A 246 8.60 17.30 -11.42
CA THR A 246 9.06 17.88 -12.68
C THR A 246 7.99 18.78 -13.27
N ALA A 247 8.31 19.51 -14.34
CA ALA A 247 7.29 20.30 -15.04
C ALA A 247 6.17 19.46 -15.69
N HIS A 248 6.30 18.14 -15.72
CA HIS A 248 5.36 17.20 -16.32
C HIS A 248 4.99 16.07 -15.34
N GLY A 249 4.85 16.41 -14.07
CA GLY A 249 4.49 15.48 -12.99
C GLY A 249 5.67 14.78 -12.32
N LEU A 250 5.35 13.97 -11.33
CA LEU A 250 6.31 13.26 -10.47
C LEU A 250 7.11 12.25 -11.29
N LYS A 251 8.44 12.34 -11.18
CA LYS A 251 9.36 11.37 -11.75
C LYS A 251 9.97 10.49 -10.66
N ILE A 252 9.84 9.18 -10.85
CA ILE A 252 10.57 8.16 -10.11
C ILE A 252 11.78 7.76 -10.93
N THR A 253 12.95 7.69 -10.29
CA THR A 253 14.16 7.09 -10.86
C THR A 253 14.69 6.06 -9.90
N ILE A 254 14.90 4.84 -10.37
CA ILE A 254 15.50 3.76 -9.59
C ILE A 254 16.84 3.41 -10.22
N THR A 255 17.89 3.42 -9.41
CA THR A 255 19.21 2.90 -9.75
C THR A 255 19.48 1.70 -8.86
N ASP A 256 19.68 0.54 -9.46
CA ASP A 256 20.26 -0.60 -8.76
C ASP A 256 21.76 -0.34 -8.60
N LEU A 257 22.19 -0.09 -7.36
CA LEU A 257 23.58 0.20 -7.03
C LEU A 257 24.46 -1.04 -7.05
N THR A 258 23.88 -2.24 -6.98
CA THR A 258 24.59 -3.51 -7.08
C THR A 258 24.97 -3.82 -8.53
N THR A 259 24.01 -3.72 -9.46
CA THR A 259 24.23 -4.06 -10.88
C THR A 259 24.61 -2.86 -11.75
N GLY A 260 24.25 -1.65 -11.33
CA GLY A 260 24.40 -0.42 -12.09
C GLY A 260 23.29 -0.15 -13.10
N GLU A 261 22.28 -1.03 -13.21
CA GLU A 261 21.11 -0.82 -14.06
C GLU A 261 20.22 0.31 -13.50
N SER A 262 19.50 1.01 -14.37
CA SER A 262 18.61 2.08 -13.97
C SER A 262 17.41 2.19 -14.89
N GLY A 263 16.32 2.70 -14.33
CA GLY A 263 15.07 2.96 -15.02
C GLY A 263 14.32 4.09 -14.35
N SER A 264 13.21 4.48 -14.96
CA SER A 264 12.38 5.56 -14.45
C SER A 264 10.92 5.40 -14.86
N MET A 265 10.05 6.19 -14.26
CA MET A 265 8.71 6.45 -14.74
C MET A 265 8.35 7.90 -14.39
N THR A 266 7.59 8.58 -15.25
CA THR A 266 7.05 9.90 -14.97
C THR A 266 5.54 9.84 -15.08
N ALA A 267 4.83 10.22 -14.02
CA ALA A 267 3.36 10.25 -13.93
C ALA A 267 2.78 11.40 -14.74
N SER A 268 2.97 11.36 -16.06
CA SER A 268 2.66 12.43 -17.00
C SER A 268 1.56 12.04 -17.97
N ALA A 269 0.82 13.03 -18.44
CA ALA A 269 -0.12 12.92 -19.55
C ALA A 269 0.58 12.37 -20.80
N ALA A 270 1.85 12.74 -21.01
CA ALA A 270 2.65 12.25 -22.14
C ALA A 270 2.94 10.73 -22.08
N ASN A 271 3.09 10.18 -20.87
CA ASN A 271 3.18 8.74 -20.64
C ASN A 271 1.79 8.07 -20.59
N GLY A 272 0.70 8.83 -20.67
CA GLY A 272 -0.66 8.30 -20.69
C GLY A 272 -1.28 8.12 -19.31
N PHE A 273 -0.74 8.76 -18.27
CA PHE A 273 -1.42 8.92 -16.99
C PHE A 273 -2.64 9.85 -17.16
N ALA A 274 -3.70 9.56 -16.41
CA ALA A 274 -4.96 10.28 -16.53
C ALA A 274 -5.83 10.15 -15.28
N GLU A 275 -6.64 11.17 -15.04
CA GLU A 275 -7.77 11.14 -14.10
C GLU A 275 -9.02 10.62 -14.84
N ILE A 276 -9.98 10.08 -14.08
CA ILE A 276 -11.33 9.84 -14.59
C ILE A 276 -12.18 11.07 -14.29
N LEU A 277 -12.75 11.70 -15.31
CA LEU A 277 -13.67 12.83 -15.12
C LEU A 277 -14.80 12.45 -14.16
N TYR A 278 -14.95 13.22 -13.08
CA TYR A 278 -16.07 13.06 -12.16
C TYR A 278 -17.34 13.67 -12.77
N ASP A 279 -18.18 12.83 -13.39
CA ASP A 279 -19.45 13.19 -14.01
C ASP A 279 -20.62 12.40 -13.40
N PRO A 280 -21.06 12.74 -12.17
CA PRO A 280 -22.09 11.99 -11.44
C PRO A 280 -23.49 12.11 -12.06
N GLN A 281 -23.70 13.01 -13.03
CA GLN A 281 -24.96 13.15 -13.77
C GLN A 281 -24.86 12.59 -15.20
N GLY A 282 -23.68 12.11 -15.59
CA GLY A 282 -23.41 11.47 -16.86
C GLY A 282 -24.19 10.17 -17.05
N THR A 283 -24.23 9.70 -18.28
CA THR A 283 -24.90 8.45 -18.67
C THR A 283 -23.98 7.49 -19.42
N ASN A 284 -22.70 7.82 -19.53
CA ASN A 284 -21.69 7.03 -20.23
C ASN A 284 -20.31 7.24 -19.58
N CYS A 285 -19.36 6.38 -19.94
CA CYS A 285 -17.95 6.58 -19.64
C CYS A 285 -17.12 6.52 -20.93
N ASN A 286 -17.47 7.37 -21.90
CA ASN A 286 -16.73 7.42 -23.14
C ASN A 286 -15.30 7.88 -22.87
N ARG A 287 -14.32 7.02 -23.21
CA ARG A 287 -12.89 7.30 -23.02
C ARG A 287 -12.44 8.62 -23.66
N ALA A 288 -13.10 9.07 -24.74
CA ALA A 288 -12.77 10.34 -25.39
C ALA A 288 -13.12 11.59 -24.56
N THR A 289 -14.03 11.46 -23.58
CA THR A 289 -14.49 12.58 -22.74
C THR A 289 -14.20 12.39 -21.26
N HIS A 290 -14.04 11.14 -20.80
CA HIS A 290 -13.84 10.82 -19.39
C HIS A 290 -12.39 10.46 -19.03
N ASN A 291 -11.51 10.28 -20.01
CA ASN A 291 -10.08 10.16 -19.74
C ASN A 291 -9.46 11.54 -19.82
N VAL A 292 -9.12 12.13 -18.68
CA VAL A 292 -8.51 13.46 -18.58
C VAL A 292 -6.99 13.27 -18.48
N PRO A 293 -6.20 13.48 -19.56
CA PRO A 293 -4.74 13.35 -19.46
C PRO A 293 -4.19 14.32 -18.43
N TYR A 294 -3.36 13.83 -17.53
CA TYR A 294 -2.97 14.59 -16.34
C TYR A 294 -1.51 14.35 -15.97
N ASP A 295 -0.85 15.42 -15.54
CA ASP A 295 0.50 15.39 -14.96
C ASP A 295 0.34 15.37 -13.44
N PHE A 296 0.53 14.22 -12.80
CA PHE A 296 0.34 14.08 -11.36
C PHE A 296 1.51 14.71 -10.60
N HIS A 297 1.22 15.69 -9.75
CA HIS A 297 2.21 16.37 -8.93
C HIS A 297 2.01 16.10 -7.43
N PRO A 298 3.09 16.16 -6.61
CA PRO A 298 2.98 16.11 -5.16
C PRO A 298 2.02 17.19 -4.64
N MET A 299 1.22 16.85 -3.63
CA MET A 299 0.22 17.77 -3.10
C MET A 299 0.85 18.82 -2.17
N TYR A 300 1.74 18.40 -1.26
CA TYR A 300 2.17 19.24 -0.15
C TYR A 300 3.61 19.72 -0.29
N ALA A 301 3.90 20.89 0.28
CA ALA A 301 5.26 21.42 0.34
C ALA A 301 6.05 20.74 1.46
N THR A 302 5.37 20.38 2.55
CA THR A 302 5.93 19.74 3.73
C THR A 302 5.31 18.36 3.99
N SER A 303 5.84 17.64 4.97
CA SER A 303 5.24 16.42 5.51
C SER A 303 5.08 16.55 7.02
N SER A 304 3.86 16.41 7.52
CA SER A 304 3.49 16.53 8.93
C SER A 304 2.21 15.74 9.22
N GLU A 305 1.77 15.75 10.48
CA GLU A 305 0.50 15.17 10.91
C GLU A 305 -0.74 15.79 10.22
N HIS A 306 -0.57 16.93 9.52
CA HIS A 306 -1.63 17.65 8.80
C HIS A 306 -1.67 17.35 7.29
N THR A 307 -0.65 16.70 6.75
CA THR A 307 -0.55 16.39 5.31
C THR A 307 -0.97 14.96 5.09
N ARG A 308 -2.21 14.74 4.64
CA ARG A 308 -2.85 13.42 4.60
C ARG A 308 -3.70 13.22 3.36
N VAL A 309 -3.92 11.97 2.98
CA VAL A 309 -4.98 11.61 2.04
C VAL A 309 -6.33 11.62 2.79
N PRO A 310 -7.27 12.52 2.46
CA PRO A 310 -8.47 12.74 3.28
C PRO A 310 -9.52 11.64 3.13
N TRP A 311 -9.35 10.72 2.17
CA TRP A 311 -10.25 9.60 1.94
C TRP A 311 -9.67 8.23 2.32
N ALA A 312 -8.38 8.14 2.62
CA ALA A 312 -7.75 6.89 3.05
C ALA A 312 -7.95 6.63 4.55
N ALA A 313 -7.85 5.37 4.96
CA ALA A 313 -7.81 4.94 6.35
C ALA A 313 -6.55 5.51 7.01
N HIS A 314 -5.39 5.29 6.39
CA HIS A 314 -4.15 5.95 6.74
C HIS A 314 -4.21 7.47 6.59
N SER A 315 -3.37 8.14 7.38
CA SER A 315 -3.37 9.59 7.56
C SER A 315 -2.09 10.28 7.14
N TYR A 316 -1.31 9.67 6.25
CA TYR A 316 0.03 10.14 5.93
C TYR A 316 0.25 10.58 4.49
N ASN A 317 1.33 11.36 4.30
CA ASN A 317 1.86 11.78 3.02
C ASN A 317 3.10 10.93 2.68
N ILE A 318 4.24 11.21 3.33
CA ILE A 318 5.51 10.51 3.07
C ILE A 318 5.69 9.36 4.05
N ALA A 319 5.65 8.13 3.55
CA ALA A 319 5.86 6.94 4.34
C ALA A 319 6.61 5.84 3.57
N PHE A 320 7.06 4.84 4.32
CA PHE A 320 7.24 3.48 3.85
C PHE A 320 6.12 2.63 4.46
N SER A 321 5.54 1.73 3.68
CA SER A 321 4.53 0.77 4.15
C SER A 321 4.76 -0.58 3.50
N ASP A 322 4.22 -1.63 4.11
CA ASP A 322 4.20 -2.99 3.61
C ASP A 322 2.76 -3.49 3.66
N GLU A 323 2.24 -4.06 2.57
CA GLU A 323 0.94 -4.72 2.58
C GLU A 323 1.11 -6.12 3.13
N ILE A 324 0.29 -6.54 4.09
CA ILE A 324 0.33 -7.88 4.67
C ILE A 324 -1.07 -8.52 4.72
N GLY A 325 -1.19 -9.73 5.26
CA GLY A 325 -2.50 -10.35 5.49
C GLY A 325 -3.18 -10.96 4.26
N HIS A 326 -2.40 -11.36 3.25
CA HIS A 326 -2.97 -11.91 2.02
C HIS A 326 -2.64 -13.36 1.71
N PHE A 327 -1.68 -13.97 2.41
CA PHE A 327 -1.29 -15.34 2.09
C PHE A 327 -1.73 -16.35 3.13
N GLU A 328 -2.64 -17.23 2.72
CA GLU A 328 -3.13 -18.36 3.50
C GLU A 328 -2.90 -19.67 2.75
N TYR A 329 -2.54 -20.73 3.49
CA TYR A 329 -2.37 -22.04 2.87
C TYR A 329 -3.73 -22.62 2.52
N CYS A 330 -3.87 -23.18 1.33
CA CYS A 330 -5.08 -23.89 0.92
C CYS A 330 -4.71 -25.24 0.31
N ASN A 331 -5.21 -26.33 0.91
CA ASN A 331 -4.87 -27.70 0.51
C ASN A 331 -5.65 -28.17 -0.71
N ALA A 332 -6.83 -27.61 -0.97
CA ALA A 332 -7.62 -27.94 -2.16
C ALA A 332 -8.57 -26.82 -2.58
N VAL A 333 -8.65 -26.58 -3.89
CA VAL A 333 -9.60 -25.62 -4.48
C VAL A 333 -10.57 -26.32 -5.42
N ARG A 334 -11.83 -25.88 -5.44
CA ARG A 334 -12.83 -26.39 -6.41
C ARG A 334 -12.57 -25.85 -7.83
N ARG A 335 -12.04 -24.64 -7.93
CA ARG A 335 -11.72 -23.92 -9.17
C ARG A 335 -10.59 -22.94 -8.86
N GLN A 336 -9.62 -22.82 -9.76
CA GLN A 336 -8.52 -21.83 -9.66
C GLN A 336 -9.07 -20.40 -9.61
N GLY A 337 -8.55 -19.59 -8.69
CA GLY A 337 -9.07 -18.27 -8.34
C GLY A 337 -10.42 -18.32 -7.61
N GLY A 338 -10.77 -19.48 -7.03
CA GLY A 338 -12.02 -19.71 -6.32
C GLY A 338 -11.84 -19.70 -4.81
N ARG A 339 -12.79 -20.30 -4.10
CA ARG A 339 -12.68 -20.51 -2.65
C ARG A 339 -11.79 -21.69 -2.31
N CYS A 340 -11.19 -21.66 -1.12
CA CYS A 340 -10.66 -22.88 -0.53
C CYS A 340 -11.79 -23.88 -0.25
N THR A 341 -11.44 -25.16 -0.26
CA THR A 341 -12.37 -26.26 0.06
C THR A 341 -11.77 -27.29 1.01
N GLN A 342 -10.50 -27.08 1.35
CA GLN A 342 -9.79 -27.83 2.35
C GLN A 342 -8.72 -26.91 2.91
N ASP A 343 -8.98 -26.47 4.12
CA ASP A 343 -8.21 -25.54 4.94
C ASP A 343 -6.75 -25.95 5.01
N GLY A 344 -5.90 -24.95 5.15
CA GLY A 344 -4.45 -25.07 5.24
C GLY A 344 -3.92 -25.51 6.60
N VAL A 345 -2.68 -25.14 6.82
CA VAL A 345 -2.09 -25.07 8.15
C VAL A 345 -2.28 -23.65 8.67
N HIS A 346 -2.50 -23.50 9.97
CA HIS A 346 -2.79 -22.24 10.67
C HIS A 346 -4.20 -21.69 10.47
N ASP A 347 -4.77 -21.89 9.30
CA ASP A 347 -6.19 -21.72 9.00
C ASP A 347 -7.00 -22.75 9.83
N LEU A 348 -7.68 -22.24 10.87
CA LEU A 348 -8.48 -23.01 11.81
C LEU A 348 -9.95 -22.61 11.79
N ASP A 349 -10.45 -22.22 10.62
CA ASP A 349 -11.85 -21.84 10.37
C ASP A 349 -12.90 -22.89 10.79
N ASN A 350 -12.46 -24.10 11.11
CA ASN A 350 -13.19 -25.15 11.79
C ASN A 350 -13.75 -24.71 13.16
N GLY A 351 -14.87 -23.98 13.12
CA GLY A 351 -15.59 -23.52 14.31
C GLY A 351 -16.18 -22.12 14.17
N LEU A 352 -15.78 -21.35 13.15
CA LEU A 352 -16.35 -20.03 12.88
C LEU A 352 -17.73 -20.15 12.19
N PRO A 353 -18.61 -19.14 12.35
CA PRO A 353 -19.92 -19.14 11.68
C PRO A 353 -19.79 -19.27 10.16
N ALA A 354 -20.75 -19.94 9.51
CA ALA A 354 -20.78 -20.03 8.05
C ALA A 354 -20.72 -18.61 7.41
N GLY A 355 -19.67 -18.35 6.62
CA GLY A 355 -19.39 -17.04 6.03
C GLY A 355 -18.29 -16.22 6.74
N ALA A 356 -17.61 -16.80 7.74
CA ALA A 356 -16.35 -16.29 8.26
C ALA A 356 -15.17 -16.57 7.30
N GLU A 357 -15.27 -17.64 6.51
CA GLU A 357 -14.22 -17.99 5.56
C GLU A 357 -14.04 -16.95 4.46
N ASP A 358 -12.81 -16.47 4.40
CA ASP A 358 -12.25 -15.38 3.61
C ASP A 358 -11.13 -15.82 2.67
N ASP A 359 -10.84 -17.11 2.69
CA ASP A 359 -10.11 -17.89 1.71
C ASP A 359 -10.74 -17.82 0.30
N PHE A 360 -10.47 -16.71 -0.40
CA PHE A 360 -10.81 -16.47 -1.81
C PHE A 360 -9.56 -16.21 -2.66
N GLY A 361 -9.74 -16.28 -3.99
CA GLY A 361 -8.61 -16.10 -4.91
C GLY A 361 -7.61 -17.27 -4.84
N CYS A 362 -8.08 -18.47 -4.49
CA CYS A 362 -7.21 -19.59 -4.15
C CYS A 362 -6.76 -20.40 -5.37
N PHE A 363 -5.54 -20.94 -5.27
CA PHE A 363 -4.92 -21.77 -6.29
C PHE A 363 -4.27 -23.00 -5.68
N ASP A 364 -4.29 -24.12 -6.40
CA ASP A 364 -3.55 -25.32 -5.96
C ASP A 364 -2.08 -25.32 -6.43
N ALA A 365 -1.26 -26.07 -5.68
CA ALA A 365 0.17 -26.24 -5.96
C ALA A 365 0.47 -26.80 -7.36
N ALA A 366 -0.40 -27.66 -7.89
CA ALA A 366 -0.20 -28.25 -9.21
C ALA A 366 -0.40 -27.21 -10.31
N PHE A 367 -1.37 -26.32 -10.14
CA PHE A 367 -1.62 -25.20 -11.03
C PHE A 367 -0.47 -24.20 -10.98
N ALA A 368 -0.02 -23.79 -9.78
CA ALA A 368 1.16 -22.92 -9.63
C ALA A 368 2.39 -23.49 -10.36
N SER A 369 2.64 -24.80 -10.25
CA SER A 369 3.74 -25.49 -10.93
C SER A 369 3.66 -25.43 -12.47
N VAL A 370 2.45 -25.42 -13.05
CA VAL A 370 2.28 -25.24 -14.51
C VAL A 370 2.82 -23.88 -14.96
N PHE A 371 2.83 -22.89 -14.07
CA PHE A 371 3.35 -21.55 -14.35
C PHE A 371 4.83 -21.35 -14.04
N GLY A 372 5.51 -22.39 -13.54
CA GLY A 372 6.88 -22.27 -13.04
C GLY A 372 6.98 -21.48 -11.74
N LEU A 373 5.85 -21.26 -11.06
CA LEU A 373 5.78 -20.64 -9.74
C LEU A 373 6.16 -21.65 -8.65
N VAL A 374 6.40 -21.16 -7.44
CA VAL A 374 6.63 -22.02 -6.27
C VAL A 374 5.40 -22.92 -6.09
N PRO A 375 5.57 -24.26 -6.05
CA PRO A 375 4.47 -25.21 -6.09
C PRO A 375 3.84 -25.42 -4.71
N ILE A 376 3.27 -24.35 -4.16
CA ILE A 376 2.41 -24.37 -2.97
C ILE A 376 1.02 -23.86 -3.34
N GLY A 377 0.02 -24.32 -2.61
CA GLY A 377 -1.37 -23.94 -2.77
C GLY A 377 -1.79 -22.98 -1.66
N GLY A 378 -2.58 -21.98 -2.02
CA GLY A 378 -2.99 -20.93 -1.10
C GLY A 378 -3.91 -19.89 -1.73
N CYS A 379 -4.36 -18.99 -0.87
CA CYS A 379 -5.29 -17.91 -1.14
C CYS A 379 -4.58 -16.56 -1.13
N LEU A 380 -5.21 -15.56 -1.74
CA LEU A 380 -4.66 -14.22 -1.95
C LEU A 380 -5.65 -13.12 -1.55
N SER A 381 -6.81 -13.49 -1.02
CA SER A 381 -7.79 -12.52 -0.52
C SER A 381 -7.30 -11.93 0.80
N THR A 382 -8.01 -10.92 1.30
CA THR A 382 -7.84 -10.45 2.67
C THR A 382 -8.16 -11.55 3.67
N ASP A 383 -7.27 -11.69 4.65
CA ASP A 383 -7.44 -12.42 5.91
C ASP A 383 -8.07 -11.50 6.97
N PHE A 384 -9.29 -11.82 7.40
CA PHE A 384 -10.10 -11.07 8.35
C PHE A 384 -10.05 -11.61 9.78
N ASP A 385 -9.58 -12.84 9.96
CA ASP A 385 -9.47 -13.47 11.27
C ASP A 385 -8.04 -13.50 11.81
N PHE A 386 -7.10 -12.99 11.00
CA PHE A 386 -5.70 -12.72 11.26
C PHE A 386 -4.91 -13.98 11.58
N ASP A 387 -5.18 -15.09 10.90
CA ASP A 387 -4.52 -16.39 11.15
C ASP A 387 -3.58 -16.86 10.02
N GLY A 388 -3.59 -16.18 8.88
CA GLY A 388 -2.74 -16.40 7.73
C GLY A 388 -1.25 -16.22 8.02
N VAL A 389 -0.42 -16.59 7.03
CA VAL A 389 1.03 -16.66 7.18
C VAL A 389 1.67 -15.35 7.67
N PRO A 390 1.24 -14.16 7.19
CA PRO A 390 1.77 -12.88 7.70
C PRO A 390 1.52 -12.63 9.20
N TYR A 391 0.57 -13.33 9.84
CA TYR A 391 0.26 -13.17 11.27
C TYR A 391 0.91 -14.22 12.17
N GLN A 392 1.83 -15.02 11.60
CA GLN A 392 2.57 -16.06 12.31
C GLN A 392 4.01 -15.61 12.64
N LEU A 393 4.67 -16.36 13.53
CA LEU A 393 6.08 -16.16 13.90
C LEU A 393 7.03 -16.67 12.79
N VAL A 394 6.87 -16.13 11.59
CA VAL A 394 7.57 -16.53 10.36
C VAL A 394 8.33 -15.39 9.67
N TRP A 395 8.36 -14.22 10.32
CA TRP A 395 9.09 -13.05 9.88
C TRP A 395 10.56 -13.10 10.31
N PRO A 396 11.46 -12.38 9.60
CA PRO A 396 12.84 -12.20 10.04
C PRO A 396 12.91 -11.72 11.50
N GLY A 397 13.74 -12.37 12.31
CA GLY A 397 13.96 -12.02 13.71
C GLY A 397 12.82 -12.37 14.67
N THR A 398 11.87 -13.22 14.25
CA THR A 398 10.86 -13.78 15.17
C THR A 398 11.44 -14.92 16.01
N LEU A 399 12.47 -15.63 15.54
CA LEU A 399 13.17 -16.64 16.33
C LEU A 399 14.43 -16.06 16.98
N VAL A 400 14.68 -16.47 18.23
CA VAL A 400 15.86 -16.06 19.00
C VAL A 400 17.15 -16.69 18.43
N ASP A 401 17.07 -17.92 17.91
CA ASP A 401 18.21 -18.55 17.24
C ASP A 401 18.30 -18.04 15.80
N THR A 402 19.18 -17.07 15.59
CA THR A 402 19.40 -16.39 14.31
C THR A 402 19.80 -17.35 13.18
N THR A 403 20.48 -18.45 13.49
CA THR A 403 20.86 -19.43 12.45
C THR A 403 19.65 -20.23 11.98
N THR A 404 18.74 -20.53 12.90
CA THR A 404 17.48 -21.19 12.55
C THR A 404 16.54 -20.22 11.85
N ASP A 405 16.43 -18.97 12.34
CA ASP A 405 15.62 -17.91 11.71
C ASP A 405 16.01 -17.73 10.23
N GLN A 406 17.29 -17.47 9.94
CA GLN A 406 17.79 -17.30 8.57
C GLN A 406 17.68 -18.54 7.68
N GLN A 407 17.51 -19.73 8.26
CA GLN A 407 17.26 -20.94 7.47
C GLN A 407 15.81 -21.03 6.98
N PHE A 408 14.87 -20.41 7.68
CA PHE A 408 13.44 -20.61 7.48
C PHE A 408 12.69 -19.32 7.12
N HIS A 409 13.20 -18.14 7.47
CA HIS A 409 12.52 -16.86 7.28
C HIS A 409 13.31 -15.99 6.30
N PRO A 410 12.63 -15.13 5.53
CA PRO A 410 13.30 -14.25 4.58
C PRO A 410 14.19 -13.25 5.32
N SER A 411 15.14 -12.65 4.61
CA SER A 411 15.83 -11.47 5.15
C SER A 411 14.83 -10.30 5.24
N PRO A 412 14.99 -9.34 6.17
CA PRO A 412 14.12 -8.17 6.22
C PRO A 412 14.31 -7.29 4.98
N VAL A 413 13.26 -6.55 4.61
CA VAL A 413 13.43 -5.33 3.80
C VAL A 413 14.20 -4.32 4.65
N LEU A 414 15.24 -3.72 4.06
CA LEU A 414 16.04 -2.69 4.73
C LEU A 414 15.89 -1.38 3.98
N PHE A 415 15.70 -0.26 4.67
CA PHE A 415 15.62 1.05 4.03
C PHE A 415 16.06 2.20 4.92
N THR A 416 16.51 3.29 4.33
CA THR A 416 16.88 4.50 5.07
C THR A 416 15.66 5.41 5.28
N THR A 417 15.68 6.23 6.33
CA THR A 417 14.91 7.49 6.31
C THR A 417 15.23 8.24 5.01
N PRO A 418 14.24 8.75 4.26
CA PRO A 418 14.52 9.49 3.04
C PRO A 418 15.27 10.79 3.33
N LEU A 419 16.14 11.19 2.41
CA LEU A 419 16.61 12.57 2.34
C LEU A 419 15.70 13.37 1.42
N PHE A 420 15.34 14.59 1.80
CA PHE A 420 14.60 15.51 0.94
C PHE A 420 15.49 16.70 0.51
N THR A 421 15.13 17.37 -0.58
CA THR A 421 15.80 18.60 -1.02
C THR A 421 15.07 19.79 -0.44
N ASN A 422 15.72 20.54 0.45
CA ASN A 422 15.16 21.75 1.04
C ASN A 422 14.93 22.81 -0.05
N SER A 423 13.68 23.19 -0.30
CA SER A 423 13.29 24.12 -1.36
C SER A 423 13.92 25.51 -1.22
N ASN A 424 14.28 25.91 0.01
CA ASN A 424 14.88 27.23 0.26
C ASN A 424 16.40 27.25 0.00
N THR A 425 17.09 26.13 0.21
CA THR A 425 18.56 26.07 0.14
C THR A 425 19.09 25.24 -1.02
N GLY A 426 18.27 24.34 -1.58
CA GLY A 426 18.65 23.33 -2.57
C GLY A 426 19.52 22.19 -2.02
N GLY A 427 19.79 22.18 -0.71
CA GLY A 427 20.57 21.12 -0.05
C GLY A 427 19.73 19.92 0.35
N GLN A 428 20.36 18.74 0.44
CA GLN A 428 19.71 17.57 1.03
C GLN A 428 19.62 17.68 2.56
N GLN A 429 18.51 17.24 3.13
CA GLN A 429 18.22 17.31 4.56
C GLN A 429 17.46 16.06 5.03
N ASN A 430 17.65 15.71 6.31
CA ASN A 430 16.88 14.66 6.99
C ASN A 430 15.54 15.17 7.51
N TYR A 431 14.59 14.24 7.65
CA TYR A 431 13.35 14.50 8.37
C TYR A 431 13.62 14.66 9.87
N ASP A 432 12.84 15.54 10.52
CA ASP A 432 13.02 15.94 11.91
C ASP A 432 12.39 14.94 12.88
N ARG A 433 11.27 14.32 12.48
CA ARG A 433 10.51 13.35 13.29
C ARG A 433 10.04 12.18 12.43
N VAL A 434 9.68 11.11 13.13
CA VAL A 434 9.13 9.88 12.56
C VAL A 434 7.87 9.50 13.34
N ALA A 435 6.93 8.83 12.69
CA ALA A 435 5.81 8.18 13.36
C ALA A 435 5.62 6.75 12.85
N PHE A 436 4.97 5.93 13.65
CA PHE A 436 4.48 4.60 13.28
C PHE A 436 2.97 4.65 13.17
N GLU A 437 2.40 4.04 12.14
CA GLU A 437 0.96 3.95 11.95
C GLU A 437 0.59 2.54 11.44
N ALA A 438 -0.49 1.98 11.96
CA ALA A 438 -1.05 0.71 11.50
C ALA A 438 -2.57 0.84 11.49
N ASP A 439 -3.21 0.49 10.39
CA ASP A 439 -4.64 0.70 10.16
C ASP A 439 -5.54 -0.44 10.68
N LEU A 440 -4.99 -1.31 11.53
CA LEU A 440 -5.70 -2.40 12.24
C LEU A 440 -7.16 -2.08 12.63
N PRO A 441 -7.50 -0.95 13.30
CA PRO A 441 -8.88 -0.67 13.71
C PRO A 441 -9.88 -0.60 12.54
N ARG A 442 -9.42 -0.29 11.34
CA ARG A 442 -10.24 -0.27 10.14
C ARG A 442 -10.58 -1.67 9.65
N ILE A 443 -9.69 -2.62 9.87
CA ILE A 443 -9.72 -3.97 9.29
C ILE A 443 -10.18 -5.04 10.30
N GLU A 444 -10.19 -4.71 11.59
CA GLU A 444 -10.73 -5.52 12.70
C GLU A 444 -12.29 -5.55 12.78
N GLY A 445 -12.99 -5.35 11.65
CA GLY A 445 -14.45 -5.30 11.60
C GLY A 445 -15.14 -6.66 11.80
N ASN A 446 -14.41 -7.75 11.54
CA ASN A 446 -14.91 -9.13 11.62
C ASN A 446 -14.33 -9.92 12.81
N THR A 447 -13.48 -9.30 13.63
CA THR A 447 -12.91 -9.93 14.81
C THR A 447 -13.96 -10.19 15.91
N ASN A 448 -13.62 -11.03 16.88
CA ASN A 448 -14.48 -11.28 18.04
C ASN A 448 -13.72 -11.04 19.37
N PRO A 449 -14.00 -9.93 20.09
CA PRO A 449 -15.04 -8.93 19.83
C PRO A 449 -14.68 -7.97 18.69
N VAL A 450 -15.69 -7.55 17.91
CA VAL A 450 -15.53 -6.58 16.80
C VAL A 450 -14.95 -5.26 17.28
N CYS A 451 -14.03 -4.66 16.50
CA CYS A 451 -13.55 -3.31 16.72
C CYS A 451 -14.66 -2.26 16.48
N GLN A 452 -15.01 -1.53 17.55
CA GLN A 452 -15.96 -0.43 17.52
C GLN A 452 -15.27 0.88 17.13
N ARG A 453 -14.94 1.04 15.85
CA ARG A 453 -14.14 2.20 15.38
C ARG A 453 -14.88 3.53 15.28
N HIS A 454 -16.22 3.57 15.31
CA HIS A 454 -16.97 4.80 14.99
C HIS A 454 -17.21 5.68 16.23
N ILE A 455 -16.72 6.92 16.21
CA ILE A 455 -16.87 7.88 17.31
C ILE A 455 -18.05 8.82 17.04
N LEU A 456 -18.17 9.33 15.83
CA LEU A 456 -19.24 10.25 15.41
C LEU A 456 -19.68 10.00 13.96
N ASN A 457 -20.99 10.06 13.75
CA ASN A 457 -21.67 9.96 12.45
C ASN A 457 -21.19 8.78 11.57
N PRO A 458 -21.52 7.51 11.93
CA PRO A 458 -22.26 7.06 13.12
C PRO A 458 -21.37 6.97 14.37
N ALA A 459 -21.96 6.65 15.52
CA ALA A 459 -21.23 6.39 16.76
C ALA A 459 -21.54 4.97 17.26
N ASP A 460 -20.51 4.20 17.56
CA ASP A 460 -20.63 2.88 18.18
C ASP A 460 -20.98 3.00 19.68
N PRO A 461 -21.53 1.95 20.32
CA PRO A 461 -21.90 2.00 21.73
C PRO A 461 -20.72 2.25 22.69
N SER A 462 -19.53 1.80 22.33
CA SER A 462 -18.29 1.97 23.09
C SER A 462 -17.10 2.14 22.13
N PRO A 463 -16.90 3.33 21.54
CA PRO A 463 -15.84 3.57 20.57
C PRO A 463 -14.46 3.18 21.09
N GLY A 464 -13.68 2.49 20.26
CA GLY A 464 -12.37 1.93 20.56
C GLY A 464 -12.39 0.55 21.24
N SER A 465 -13.54 0.05 21.72
CA SER A 465 -13.62 -1.30 22.28
C SER A 465 -13.43 -2.35 21.20
N GLY A 466 -12.59 -3.35 21.46
CA GLY A 466 -12.33 -4.45 20.52
C GLY A 466 -11.26 -4.13 19.46
N CYS A 467 -10.83 -2.87 19.35
CA CYS A 467 -9.73 -2.49 18.47
C CYS A 467 -8.41 -2.74 19.20
N VAL A 468 -7.61 -3.71 18.75
CA VAL A 468 -6.42 -4.18 19.44
C VAL A 468 -5.21 -4.27 18.51
N ASN A 469 -4.02 -4.23 19.10
CA ASN A 469 -2.76 -4.45 18.39
C ASN A 469 -1.84 -5.30 19.27
N PRO A 470 -1.41 -6.50 18.83
CA PRO A 470 -1.80 -7.20 17.59
C PRO A 470 -3.31 -7.45 17.46
N PRO A 471 -3.84 -7.65 16.25
CA PRO A 471 -5.24 -7.98 16.04
C PRO A 471 -5.59 -9.32 16.70
N ALA A 472 -6.87 -9.51 17.04
CA ALA A 472 -7.33 -10.76 17.61
C ALA A 472 -7.28 -11.89 16.57
N GLY A 473 -6.45 -12.91 16.82
CA GLY A 473 -6.20 -14.03 15.90
C GLY A 473 -4.71 -14.19 15.59
N ALA A 474 -4.01 -13.06 15.51
CA ALA A 474 -2.58 -13.03 15.21
C ALA A 474 -1.72 -13.58 16.34
N ASN A 475 -0.79 -14.46 15.99
CA ASN A 475 0.30 -14.89 16.88
C ASN A 475 1.46 -13.88 16.89
N PHE A 476 1.58 -13.09 15.82
CA PHE A 476 2.58 -12.08 15.63
C PHE A 476 2.07 -10.99 14.69
N TYR A 477 2.50 -9.75 14.90
CA TYR A 477 2.29 -8.65 13.97
C TYR A 477 3.64 -7.95 13.76
N PRO A 478 4.08 -7.75 12.51
CA PRO A 478 5.40 -7.19 12.24
C PRO A 478 5.50 -5.75 12.75
N PHE A 479 6.70 -5.37 13.17
CA PHE A 479 6.98 -4.02 13.64
C PHE A 479 8.37 -3.60 13.20
N TYR A 480 8.60 -2.30 13.15
CA TYR A 480 9.85 -1.73 12.68
C TYR A 480 10.91 -1.75 13.78
N THR A 481 12.15 -1.89 13.35
CA THR A 481 13.31 -1.77 14.22
C THR A 481 14.41 -1.04 13.45
N THR A 482 15.50 -0.65 14.11
CA THR A 482 16.64 -0.03 13.42
C THR A 482 17.94 -0.74 13.70
N LYS A 483 18.90 -0.63 12.76
CA LYS A 483 20.27 -1.13 12.85
C LYS A 483 21.28 -0.12 12.28
N GLY A 484 22.58 -0.38 12.49
CA GLY A 484 23.69 0.35 11.86
C GLY A 484 24.20 1.58 12.64
N GLY A 485 23.56 1.92 13.76
CA GLY A 485 23.90 3.09 14.59
C GLY A 485 23.83 4.42 13.85
N GLU A 486 24.46 5.46 14.40
CA GLU A 486 24.36 6.85 13.90
C GLU A 486 24.90 7.07 12.48
N ASN A 487 25.79 6.21 11.98
CA ASN A 487 26.49 6.42 10.71
C ASN A 487 25.84 5.72 9.51
N GLU A 488 25.04 4.68 9.73
CA GLU A 488 24.41 3.86 8.68
C GLU A 488 22.99 3.46 9.09
N CYS A 489 22.30 4.34 9.82
CA CYS A 489 21.01 3.97 10.40
C CYS A 489 20.01 3.52 9.33
N THR A 490 19.47 2.33 9.54
CA THR A 490 18.62 1.61 8.60
C THR A 490 17.41 1.04 9.33
N TRP A 491 16.23 1.26 8.78
CA TRP A 491 14.98 0.64 9.19
C TRP A 491 14.90 -0.78 8.65
N GLN A 492 14.25 -1.65 9.41
CA GLN A 492 13.99 -3.04 9.05
C GLN A 492 12.63 -3.46 9.62
N LEU A 493 11.90 -4.30 8.88
CA LEU A 493 10.58 -4.81 9.27
C LEU A 493 10.65 -6.29 9.64
N GLY A 494 10.00 -6.68 10.73
CA GLY A 494 9.94 -8.06 11.20
C GLY A 494 9.85 -8.11 12.73
N GLY A 495 10.64 -8.97 13.37
CA GLY A 495 10.71 -9.13 14.82
C GLY A 495 11.95 -8.50 15.47
N ALA A 496 11.97 -8.50 16.81
CA ALA A 496 13.04 -7.85 17.60
C ALA A 496 14.43 -8.51 17.47
N ASN A 497 14.53 -9.77 17.00
CA ASN A 497 15.78 -10.53 17.00
C ASN A 497 16.52 -10.52 15.67
N ILE A 498 16.17 -9.61 14.75
CA ILE A 498 16.92 -9.43 13.51
C ILE A 498 18.40 -9.14 13.87
N PRO A 499 19.39 -9.81 13.24
CA PRO A 499 20.79 -9.59 13.56
C PRO A 499 21.25 -8.14 13.36
N GLY A 500 21.84 -7.56 14.40
CA GLY A 500 22.36 -6.18 14.37
C GLY A 500 21.34 -5.11 14.74
N THR A 501 20.15 -5.48 15.23
CA THR A 501 19.17 -4.52 15.77
C THR A 501 19.76 -3.69 16.92
N ASP A 502 19.66 -2.38 16.79
CA ASP A 502 20.08 -1.38 17.78
C ASP A 502 18.89 -0.86 18.60
N ASN A 503 17.71 -0.70 17.99
CA ASN A 503 16.51 -0.20 18.66
C ASN A 503 15.27 -0.97 18.21
N THR A 504 14.47 -1.40 19.19
CA THR A 504 13.26 -2.19 18.98
C THR A 504 11.97 -1.44 19.26
N PHE A 505 12.05 -0.17 19.67
CA PHE A 505 10.89 0.67 20.02
C PHE A 505 9.92 0.02 21.02
N GLY A 506 10.45 -0.81 21.91
CA GLY A 506 9.67 -1.55 22.92
C GLY A 506 9.47 -3.03 22.61
N GLY A 507 9.92 -3.51 21.45
CA GLY A 507 10.04 -4.94 21.12
C GLY A 507 8.73 -5.64 20.77
N SER A 508 7.69 -4.87 20.44
CA SER A 508 6.39 -5.39 19.98
C SER A 508 5.62 -4.32 19.22
N SER A 509 4.72 -4.75 18.34
CA SER A 509 3.80 -3.86 17.60
C SER A 509 2.97 -2.96 18.53
N THR A 510 2.46 -3.49 19.65
CA THR A 510 1.69 -2.71 20.63
C THR A 510 2.48 -1.51 21.17
N ALA A 511 3.77 -1.71 21.44
CA ALA A 511 4.63 -0.65 21.98
C ALA A 511 4.99 0.38 20.91
N GLU A 512 5.22 -0.08 19.68
CA GLU A 512 5.64 0.74 18.55
C GLU A 512 4.50 1.61 18.01
N PHE A 513 3.39 1.00 17.58
CA PHE A 513 2.30 1.74 16.92
C PHE A 513 1.46 2.57 17.90
N GLY A 514 1.58 2.34 19.20
CA GLY A 514 0.98 3.21 20.22
C GLY A 514 -0.53 3.07 20.35
N SER A 515 -1.23 4.21 20.48
CA SER A 515 -2.66 4.26 20.81
C SER A 515 -3.53 4.54 19.60
N LEU A 516 -4.83 4.25 19.71
CA LEU A 516 -5.83 4.60 18.70
C LEU A 516 -5.76 6.10 18.32
N LEU A 517 -5.82 6.36 17.03
CA LEU A 517 -5.79 7.68 16.42
C LEU A 517 -7.19 8.07 15.96
N GLU A 518 -7.75 9.12 16.56
CA GLU A 518 -8.99 9.74 16.09
C GLU A 518 -8.72 10.60 14.85
N LEU A 519 -9.46 10.34 13.78
CA LEU A 519 -9.43 11.11 12.54
C LEU A 519 -10.83 11.56 12.15
N ALA A 520 -10.91 12.76 11.57
CA ALA A 520 -12.12 13.27 10.95
C ALA A 520 -12.11 13.03 9.43
N TYR A 521 -13.31 12.85 8.89
CA TYR A 521 -13.61 12.65 7.47
C TYR A 521 -14.84 13.46 7.07
N PRO A 522 -14.94 13.97 5.84
CA PRO A 522 -16.18 14.57 5.34
C PRO A 522 -17.34 13.59 5.44
N ALA A 523 -18.53 14.08 5.78
CA ALA A 523 -19.73 13.26 5.84
C ALA A 523 -20.86 13.87 4.99
N SER A 524 -21.59 12.99 4.31
CA SER A 524 -22.71 13.37 3.45
C SER A 524 -23.97 13.75 4.21
N THR A 525 -24.12 13.22 5.43
CA THR A 525 -25.36 13.33 6.21
C THR A 525 -25.09 13.64 7.69
N PRO A 526 -25.54 14.81 8.20
CA PRO A 526 -26.07 15.95 7.44
C PRO A 526 -24.95 16.64 6.61
N PRO A 527 -25.27 17.34 5.50
CA PRO A 527 -24.27 18.05 4.71
C PRO A 527 -23.48 19.07 5.55
N GLY A 528 -22.16 19.14 5.34
CA GLY A 528 -21.28 20.03 6.13
C GLY A 528 -21.00 19.52 7.55
N SER A 529 -21.12 18.21 7.76
CA SER A 529 -20.68 17.54 8.98
C SER A 529 -19.45 16.68 8.73
N VAL A 530 -18.89 16.13 9.80
CA VAL A 530 -17.80 15.15 9.74
C VAL A 530 -18.24 13.83 10.36
N SER A 531 -17.62 12.75 9.92
CA SER A 531 -17.52 11.51 10.71
C SER A 531 -16.17 11.49 11.42
N THR A 532 -16.13 11.07 12.68
CA THR A 532 -14.86 10.82 13.39
C THR A 532 -14.75 9.36 13.77
N ARG A 533 -13.57 8.76 13.57
CA ARG A 533 -13.33 7.32 13.72
C ARG A 533 -11.90 7.02 14.13
N TYR A 534 -11.71 5.82 14.69
CA TYR A 534 -10.40 5.20 14.87
C TYR A 534 -10.10 4.29 13.69
N ASN A 535 -9.31 4.76 12.74
CA ASN A 535 -8.86 3.89 11.65
C ASN A 535 -7.45 3.37 11.85
N ASN A 536 -6.69 3.95 12.79
CA ASN A 536 -5.29 3.60 12.98
C ASN A 536 -4.91 3.55 14.46
N PHE A 537 -3.85 2.81 14.76
CA PHE A 537 -2.96 3.11 15.87
C PHE A 537 -1.87 4.07 15.40
N ARG A 538 -1.45 5.04 16.22
CA ARG A 538 -0.32 5.91 15.90
C ARG A 538 0.54 6.28 17.10
N GLN A 539 1.85 6.26 16.89
CA GLN A 539 2.85 6.83 17.78
C GLN A 539 3.76 7.78 17.02
N VAL A 540 3.80 9.05 17.46
CA VAL A 540 4.73 10.05 16.90
C VAL A 540 5.94 10.18 17.82
N LEU A 541 7.13 9.99 17.29
CA LEU A 541 8.38 10.16 18.03
C LEU A 541 8.77 11.64 18.09
N SER A 542 9.43 12.04 19.18
CA SER A 542 9.86 13.43 19.41
C SER A 542 10.99 13.89 18.49
N GLY A 543 11.68 12.94 17.84
CA GLY A 543 12.73 13.18 16.87
C GLY A 543 12.90 11.96 15.96
N ASN A 544 13.67 12.12 14.89
CA ASN A 544 14.04 11.03 14.00
C ASN A 544 15.15 10.16 14.66
N PRO A 545 14.84 8.93 15.09
CA PRO A 545 15.83 8.06 15.72
C PRO A 545 16.82 7.46 14.71
N CYS A 546 16.56 7.63 13.41
CA CYS A 546 17.29 6.99 12.34
C CYS A 546 17.57 7.95 11.17
N PRO A 547 18.31 9.05 11.41
CA PRO A 547 18.67 9.97 10.34
C PRO A 547 19.56 9.26 9.31
N SER A 548 19.30 9.51 8.04
CA SER A 548 20.09 8.97 6.93
C SER A 548 21.39 9.73 6.76
N SER A 549 22.47 8.99 6.57
CA SER A 549 23.79 9.47 6.17
C SER A 549 24.01 9.36 4.65
N GLY A 550 23.00 8.89 3.90
CA GLY A 550 23.15 8.54 2.50
C GLY A 550 23.84 7.19 2.26
N THR A 551 23.97 6.36 3.30
CA THR A 551 24.41 4.96 3.23
C THR A 551 23.40 4.06 3.93
N ILE A 552 23.46 2.76 3.67
CA ILE A 552 22.58 1.75 4.26
C ILE A 552 23.43 0.65 4.91
N ALA A 553 23.04 0.19 6.09
CA ALA A 553 23.66 -0.94 6.79
C ALA A 553 23.16 -2.27 6.18
N ALA A 554 23.56 -2.49 4.93
CA ALA A 554 23.23 -3.69 4.17
C ALA A 554 23.72 -4.97 4.86
N GLU A 555 23.07 -6.10 4.54
CA GLU A 555 23.43 -7.44 5.02
C GLU A 555 24.75 -8.00 4.47
#